data_AF-A0A7X7NZJ4-F1
#
_entry.id   AF-A0A7X7NZJ4-F1
#
_cell.length_a   1.000
_cell.length_b   1.000
_cell.length_c   1.000
_cell.angle_alpha   90.00
_cell.angle_beta   90.00
_cell.angle_gamma   90.00
#
_symmetry.space_group_name_H-M   'P 1'
#
loop_
_entity.id
_entity.type
_entity.pdbx_description
1 polymer ?
#
loop_
_entity_poly.entity_id
_entity_poly.type
_entity_poly.pdbx_seq_one_letter_code
_entity_poly.pdbx_strand_id
1 'polypeptide(L)'
;MSMIKFGTDGWRAVIAREFTFDNCQIVVQGIASYVTSQNLKRKGIIVGYDNRFMSREFAEECARVLLGNGIKVYLFNKPTPTPVTAFAVRHLEAGGAVMITASHNPPQYNGIKFIPSYAGPAMPDVTEAIESEISRVIEGGKVYRLNLQEAQQLDLLKDAEIDQPYINHIYKIINTELFKERKLKVVVNPMFGAGIGYLDKMLTELGCEVKTINNYRDPLFGGSLPEPTNEMLTDLKRAVVNYEADLGLALDGDADRFGIVNNVGEFVSPNYFACLLLLHLINTRNFRGPVCRSLATTHLLDRIAQRNGIKVIETPVGFKYVGEALREKGGLL
;
A
#
# COMPACT_ATOMS: atom_id res chain seq x y z
N MET A 1 -8.06 27.02 12.00
CA MET A 1 -7.97 25.62 11.54
C MET A 1 -6.54 25.15 11.74
N SER A 2 -6.32 23.90 12.16
CA SER A 2 -4.97 23.32 12.20
C SER A 2 -4.41 23.24 10.78
N MET A 3 -3.10 23.47 10.63
CA MET A 3 -2.43 23.45 9.33
C MET A 3 -2.44 22.02 8.76
N ILE A 4 -3.11 21.79 7.63
CA ILE A 4 -3.03 20.53 6.88
C ILE A 4 -1.72 20.54 6.12
N LYS A 5 -0.83 19.60 6.43
CA LYS A 5 0.43 19.39 5.71
C LYS A 5 0.35 18.12 4.89
N PHE A 6 0.40 18.25 3.56
CA PHE A 6 0.33 17.11 2.65
C PHE A 6 1.76 16.67 2.30
N GLY A 7 2.34 15.88 3.19
CA GLY A 7 3.73 15.43 3.09
C GLY A 7 3.95 14.38 2.01
N THR A 8 5.15 13.79 2.05
CA THR A 8 5.64 12.85 1.04
C THR A 8 4.87 11.54 0.96
N ASP A 9 4.15 11.19 2.02
CA ASP A 9 3.28 10.01 2.09
C ASP A 9 1.84 10.44 2.43
N GLY A 10 1.46 11.59 1.87
CA GLY A 10 0.16 12.23 2.06
C GLY A 10 0.00 12.95 3.40
N TRP A 11 -1.24 13.02 3.87
CA TRP A 11 -1.63 13.66 5.12
C TRP A 11 -2.05 12.61 6.14
N ARG A 12 -1.55 12.69 7.37
CA ARG A 12 -1.94 11.83 8.50
C ARG A 12 -2.28 12.69 9.71
N ALA A 13 -3.33 12.31 10.42
CA ALA A 13 -3.82 13.04 11.58
C ALA A 13 -4.58 12.14 12.55
N VAL A 14 -4.83 12.64 13.76
CA VAL A 14 -5.62 11.92 14.77
C VAL A 14 -7.10 12.06 14.44
N ILE A 15 -7.82 10.94 14.41
CA ILE A 15 -9.26 10.86 14.15
C ILE A 15 -10.02 11.73 15.15
N ALA A 16 -11.05 12.44 14.66
CA ALA A 16 -11.92 13.35 15.42
C ALA A 16 -11.23 14.60 16.01
N ARG A 17 -9.90 14.71 15.96
CA ARG A 17 -9.18 15.95 16.30
C ARG A 17 -8.86 16.76 15.05
N GLU A 18 -7.97 16.25 14.19
CA GLU A 18 -7.65 16.88 12.92
C GLU A 18 -8.11 16.05 11.72
N PHE A 19 -8.19 14.72 11.83
CA PHE A 19 -8.75 13.87 10.79
C PHE A 19 -10.28 13.79 10.94
N THR A 20 -10.95 14.84 10.49
CA THR A 20 -12.41 15.00 10.47
C THR A 20 -12.94 14.93 9.04
N PHE A 21 -14.26 14.73 8.88
CA PHE A 21 -14.88 14.74 7.55
C PHE A 21 -14.63 16.04 6.79
N ASP A 22 -14.76 17.18 7.46
CA ASP A 22 -14.52 18.50 6.85
C ASP A 22 -13.09 18.65 6.34
N ASN A 23 -12.09 18.24 7.14
CA ASN A 23 -10.69 18.31 6.71
C ASN A 23 -10.39 17.30 5.61
N CYS A 24 -10.99 16.11 5.63
CA CYS A 24 -10.89 15.16 4.52
C CYS A 24 -11.46 15.73 3.23
N GLN A 25 -12.61 16.40 3.31
CA GLN A 25 -13.23 17.06 2.15
C GLN A 25 -12.33 18.15 1.56
N ILE A 26 -11.67 18.96 2.42
CA ILE A 26 -10.69 19.96 1.99
C ILE A 26 -9.51 19.32 1.27
N VAL A 27 -8.92 18.26 1.86
CA VAL A 27 -7.77 17.54 1.26
C VAL A 27 -8.15 16.98 -0.11
N VAL A 28 -9.30 16.31 -0.20
CA VAL A 28 -9.74 15.67 -1.45
C VAL A 28 -10.16 16.70 -2.48
N GLN A 29 -10.69 17.85 -2.07
CA GLN A 29 -10.96 18.95 -3.00
C GLN A 29 -9.65 19.47 -3.62
N GLY A 30 -8.57 19.58 -2.84
CA GLY A 30 -7.24 19.90 -3.36
C GLY A 30 -6.72 18.85 -4.35
N ILE A 31 -6.88 17.55 -4.03
CA ILE A 31 -6.55 16.45 -4.95
C ILE A 31 -7.39 16.53 -6.22
N ALA A 32 -8.69 16.81 -6.13
CA ALA A 32 -9.58 16.95 -7.28
C ALA A 32 -9.18 18.10 -8.20
N SER A 33 -8.78 19.24 -7.63
CA SER A 33 -8.24 20.39 -8.36
C SER A 33 -6.94 20.02 -9.09
N TYR A 34 -6.02 19.33 -8.42
CA TYR A 34 -4.78 18.83 -9.03
C TYR A 34 -5.07 17.85 -10.19
N VAL A 35 -5.91 16.84 -9.97
CA VAL A 35 -6.30 15.86 -11.00
C VAL A 35 -6.93 16.54 -12.22
N THR A 36 -7.71 17.60 -11.98
CA THR A 36 -8.31 18.41 -13.05
C THR A 36 -7.25 19.20 -13.81
N SER A 37 -6.30 19.85 -13.12
CA SER A 37 -5.23 20.63 -13.77
C SER A 37 -4.28 19.75 -14.61
N GLN A 38 -4.13 18.48 -14.22
CA GLN A 38 -3.35 17.49 -14.98
C GLN A 38 -4.14 16.83 -16.13
N ASN A 39 -5.39 17.24 -16.40
CA ASN A 39 -6.27 16.63 -17.40
C ASN A 39 -6.55 15.12 -17.16
N LEU A 40 -6.50 14.67 -15.91
CA LEU A 40 -6.67 13.27 -15.54
C LEU A 40 -8.12 12.89 -15.18
N LYS A 41 -9.02 13.88 -15.09
CA LYS A 41 -10.44 13.72 -14.73
C LYS A 41 -11.16 12.60 -15.47
N ARG A 42 -10.94 12.46 -16.79
CA ARG A 42 -11.60 11.44 -17.63
C ARG A 42 -11.11 10.02 -17.36
N LYS A 43 -9.88 9.85 -16.86
CA LYS A 43 -9.35 8.54 -16.48
C LYS A 43 -9.97 8.02 -15.18
N GLY A 44 -10.58 8.91 -14.40
CA GLY A 44 -11.15 8.61 -13.10
C GLY A 44 -10.09 8.39 -12.03
N ILE A 45 -10.52 8.26 -10.78
CA ILE A 45 -9.68 8.07 -9.61
C ILE A 45 -10.19 6.87 -8.82
N ILE A 46 -9.27 6.01 -8.40
CA ILE A 46 -9.59 4.90 -7.51
C ILE A 46 -9.62 5.40 -6.07
N VAL A 47 -10.57 4.93 -5.27
CA VAL A 47 -10.63 5.23 -3.84
C VAL A 47 -10.59 3.91 -3.07
N GLY A 48 -9.52 3.72 -2.30
CA GLY A 48 -9.28 2.55 -1.46
C GLY A 48 -9.08 2.95 0.00
N TYR A 49 -9.20 1.98 0.90
CA TYR A 49 -9.10 2.23 2.33
C TYR A 49 -8.66 0.99 3.10
N ASP A 50 -8.11 1.17 4.31
CA ASP A 50 -7.70 0.08 5.22
C ASP A 50 -8.75 -0.23 6.31
N ASN A 51 -8.39 -1.08 7.28
CA ASN A 51 -9.30 -1.51 8.34
C ASN A 51 -9.51 -0.52 9.49
N ARG A 52 -8.91 0.68 9.44
CA ARG A 52 -8.99 1.66 10.53
C ARG A 52 -10.42 2.10 10.80
N PHE A 53 -10.60 2.71 11.96
CA PHE A 53 -11.87 3.26 12.37
C PHE A 53 -12.35 4.31 11.35
N MET A 54 -13.59 4.16 10.90
CA MET A 54 -14.27 5.01 9.91
C MET A 54 -13.60 5.12 8.51
N SER A 55 -12.60 4.29 8.19
CA SER A 55 -11.90 4.36 6.90
C SER A 55 -12.83 4.23 5.68
N ARG A 56 -13.90 3.43 5.78
CA ARG A 56 -14.92 3.31 4.73
C ARG A 56 -15.70 4.60 4.55
N GLU A 57 -16.15 5.19 5.64
CA GLU A 57 -16.96 6.40 5.67
C GLU A 57 -16.14 7.59 5.13
N PHE A 58 -14.86 7.67 5.49
CA PHE A 58 -13.94 8.65 4.91
C PHE A 58 -13.73 8.41 3.41
N ALA A 59 -13.60 7.15 2.96
CA ALA A 59 -13.49 6.82 1.54
C ALA A 59 -14.74 7.24 0.74
N GLU A 60 -15.92 7.02 1.29
CA GLU A 60 -17.18 7.47 0.69
C GLU A 60 -17.26 9.01 0.61
N GLU A 61 -16.82 9.72 1.65
CA GLU A 61 -16.73 11.19 1.59
C GLU A 61 -15.72 11.69 0.56
N CYS A 62 -14.56 11.03 0.44
CA CYS A 62 -13.60 11.31 -0.62
C CYS A 62 -14.23 11.13 -2.01
N ALA A 63 -14.97 10.03 -2.20
CA ALA A 63 -15.69 9.76 -3.44
C ALA A 63 -16.71 10.85 -3.75
N ARG A 64 -17.54 11.27 -2.77
CA ARG A 64 -18.53 12.36 -2.95
C ARG A 64 -17.87 13.64 -3.45
N VAL A 65 -16.70 14.01 -2.93
CA VAL A 65 -15.97 15.22 -3.36
C VAL A 65 -15.42 15.08 -4.78
N LEU A 66 -14.76 13.97 -5.11
CA LEU A 66 -14.25 13.71 -6.45
C LEU A 66 -15.39 13.75 -7.50
N LEU A 67 -16.50 13.09 -7.18
CA LEU A 67 -17.70 13.04 -8.01
C LEU A 67 -18.35 14.42 -8.19
N GLY A 68 -18.40 15.24 -7.13
CA GLY A 68 -18.87 16.63 -7.20
C GLY A 68 -18.03 17.52 -8.12
N ASN A 69 -16.75 17.18 -8.29
CA ASN A 69 -15.86 17.81 -9.27
C ASN A 69 -15.97 17.15 -10.67
N GLY A 70 -16.92 16.24 -10.87
CA GLY A 70 -17.17 15.49 -12.11
C GLY A 70 -16.11 14.43 -12.44
N ILE A 71 -15.28 14.05 -11.47
CA ILE A 71 -14.25 13.02 -11.65
C ILE A 71 -14.90 11.66 -11.45
N LYS A 72 -14.75 10.77 -12.42
CA LYS A 72 -15.23 9.38 -12.29
C LYS A 72 -14.49 8.69 -11.13
N VAL A 73 -15.18 7.91 -10.32
CA VAL A 73 -14.62 7.19 -9.17
C VAL A 73 -14.78 5.68 -9.33
N TYR A 74 -13.69 4.96 -9.06
CA TYR A 74 -13.69 3.51 -8.83
C TYR A 74 -13.52 3.28 -7.32
N LEU A 75 -14.57 2.91 -6.61
CA LEU A 75 -14.55 2.75 -5.15
C LEU A 75 -14.40 1.27 -4.80
N PHE A 76 -13.45 0.93 -3.93
CA PHE A 76 -13.39 -0.40 -3.35
C PHE A 76 -14.55 -0.60 -2.37
N ASN A 77 -15.20 -1.77 -2.42
CA ASN A 77 -16.33 -2.11 -1.54
C ASN A 77 -15.90 -2.72 -0.19
N LYS A 78 -14.59 -2.93 -0.01
CA LYS A 78 -13.98 -3.51 1.19
C LYS A 78 -12.58 -2.94 1.43
N PRO A 79 -12.05 -3.07 2.67
CA PRO A 79 -10.65 -2.78 2.96
C PRO A 79 -9.72 -3.49 1.98
N THR A 80 -8.79 -2.75 1.40
CA THR A 80 -7.96 -3.23 0.28
C THR A 80 -6.51 -2.76 0.45
N PRO A 81 -5.50 -3.63 0.28
CA PRO A 81 -4.09 -3.24 0.43
C PRO A 81 -3.68 -2.06 -0.47
N THR A 82 -2.81 -1.20 0.02
CA THR A 82 -2.14 -0.16 -0.78
C THR A 82 -1.53 -0.70 -2.09
N PRO A 83 -0.80 -1.84 -2.13
CA PRO A 83 -0.28 -2.38 -3.39
C PRO A 83 -1.37 -2.82 -4.38
N VAL A 84 -2.53 -3.28 -3.89
CA VAL A 84 -3.67 -3.64 -4.76
C VAL A 84 -4.32 -2.37 -5.33
N THR A 85 -4.46 -1.33 -4.52
CA THR A 85 -4.91 0.00 -4.96
C THR A 85 -3.96 0.59 -6.00
N ALA A 86 -2.64 0.48 -5.82
CA ALA A 86 -1.66 0.89 -6.81
C ALA A 86 -1.76 0.08 -8.11
N PHE A 87 -1.89 -1.25 -8.01
CA PHE A 87 -2.11 -2.11 -9.18
C PHE A 87 -3.38 -1.73 -9.96
N ALA A 88 -4.46 -1.42 -9.25
CA ALA A 88 -5.72 -0.97 -9.85
C ALA A 88 -5.53 0.27 -10.74
N VAL A 89 -4.65 1.21 -10.36
CA VAL A 89 -4.35 2.41 -11.17
C VAL A 89 -3.84 2.02 -12.56
N ARG A 90 -2.95 1.03 -12.64
CA ARG A 90 -2.43 0.53 -13.92
C ARG A 90 -3.47 -0.31 -14.65
N HIS A 91 -4.19 -1.16 -13.93
CA HIS A 91 -5.14 -2.10 -14.51
C HIS A 91 -6.36 -1.42 -15.14
N LEU A 92 -6.87 -0.37 -14.50
CA LEU A 92 -8.02 0.41 -14.97
C LEU A 92 -7.61 1.68 -15.75
N GLU A 93 -6.31 1.87 -15.98
CA GLU A 93 -5.72 3.07 -16.60
C GLU A 93 -6.19 4.39 -15.94
N ALA A 94 -6.35 4.37 -14.62
CA ALA A 94 -6.87 5.49 -13.85
C ALA A 94 -5.87 6.66 -13.78
N GLY A 95 -6.39 7.85 -13.47
CA GLY A 95 -5.59 9.06 -13.25
C GLY A 95 -4.77 9.02 -11.95
N GLY A 96 -5.07 8.09 -11.07
CA GLY A 96 -4.44 7.90 -9.77
C GLY A 96 -5.39 7.24 -8.79
N ALA A 97 -4.99 7.21 -7.52
CA ALA A 97 -5.81 6.72 -6.43
C ALA A 97 -5.68 7.60 -5.18
N VAL A 98 -6.78 7.68 -4.43
CA VAL A 98 -6.82 8.16 -3.05
C VAL A 98 -6.87 6.92 -2.16
N MET A 99 -5.90 6.79 -1.25
CA MET A 99 -5.84 5.67 -0.31
C MET A 99 -5.99 6.19 1.12
N ILE A 100 -7.07 5.77 1.78
CA ILE A 100 -7.40 6.15 3.16
C ILE A 100 -6.70 5.18 4.09
N THR A 101 -5.59 5.62 4.69
CA THR A 101 -4.79 4.82 5.61
C THR A 101 -3.76 5.69 6.34
N ALA A 102 -3.39 5.27 7.55
CA ALA A 102 -2.16 5.70 8.21
C ALA A 102 -1.11 4.56 8.35
N SER A 103 -1.16 3.53 7.50
CA SER A 103 -0.19 2.42 7.45
C SER A 103 0.03 1.74 8.81
N HIS A 104 1.23 1.86 9.38
CA HIS A 104 1.65 1.29 10.66
C HIS A 104 1.41 2.21 11.87
N ASN A 105 0.88 3.43 11.68
CA ASN A 105 0.61 4.35 12.78
C ASN A 105 -0.38 3.77 13.80
N PRO A 106 -0.39 4.27 15.05
CA PRO A 106 -1.36 3.85 16.06
C PRO A 106 -2.83 3.90 15.60
N PRO A 107 -3.73 3.09 16.20
CA PRO A 107 -5.12 2.97 15.75
C PRO A 107 -5.91 4.30 15.67
N GLN A 108 -5.58 5.26 16.53
CA GLN A 108 -6.23 6.58 16.57
C GLN A 108 -5.87 7.50 15.39
N TYR A 109 -4.91 7.12 14.54
CA TYR A 109 -4.56 7.86 13.34
C TYR A 109 -5.33 7.35 12.13
N ASN A 110 -5.61 8.25 11.19
CA ASN A 110 -5.93 7.89 9.82
C ASN A 110 -5.22 8.88 8.88
N GLY A 111 -5.30 8.65 7.57
CA GLY A 111 -4.59 9.45 6.60
C GLY A 111 -5.14 9.34 5.20
N ILE A 112 -4.68 10.22 4.33
CA ILE A 112 -4.98 10.23 2.90
C ILE A 112 -3.65 10.26 2.16
N LYS A 113 -3.36 9.19 1.41
CA LYS A 113 -2.27 9.13 0.43
C LYS A 113 -2.83 9.39 -0.98
N PHE A 114 -2.04 10.01 -1.84
CA PHE A 114 -2.32 10.07 -3.27
C PHE A 114 -1.30 9.22 -4.04
N ILE A 115 -1.79 8.30 -4.87
CA ILE A 115 -0.99 7.44 -5.75
C ILE A 115 -1.20 7.97 -7.18
N PRO A 116 -0.19 8.54 -7.86
CA PRO A 116 -0.39 9.09 -9.19
C PRO A 116 -0.63 8.01 -10.26
N SER A 117 -0.99 8.43 -11.47
CA SER A 117 -1.25 7.54 -12.63
C SER A 117 -0.11 6.56 -12.99
N TYR A 118 1.14 6.84 -12.57
CA TYR A 118 2.26 5.91 -12.72
C TYR A 118 2.29 4.81 -11.64
N ALA A 119 1.32 4.76 -10.73
CA ALA A 119 1.13 3.75 -9.69
C ALA A 119 2.32 3.56 -8.73
N GLY A 120 3.08 4.63 -8.51
CA GLY A 120 4.14 4.70 -7.52
C GLY A 120 3.83 5.74 -6.46
N PRO A 121 4.76 6.00 -5.53
CA PRO A 121 4.63 7.08 -4.56
C PRO A 121 4.59 8.45 -5.26
N ALA A 122 3.79 9.38 -4.74
CA ALA A 122 3.79 10.77 -5.20
C ALA A 122 5.15 11.43 -4.94
N MET A 123 5.73 12.03 -5.98
CA MET A 123 6.98 12.78 -5.88
C MET A 123 6.73 14.17 -5.27
N PRO A 124 7.77 14.86 -4.76
CA PRO A 124 7.62 16.16 -4.10
C PRO A 124 6.82 17.18 -4.90
N ASP A 125 7.06 17.28 -6.21
CA ASP A 125 6.34 18.15 -7.13
C ASP A 125 4.82 17.88 -7.13
N VAL A 126 4.41 16.61 -7.09
CA VAL A 126 3.01 16.21 -6.99
C VAL A 126 2.42 16.57 -5.62
N THR A 127 3.13 16.24 -4.54
CA THR A 127 2.64 16.51 -3.17
C THR A 127 2.55 18.00 -2.87
N GLU A 128 3.52 18.79 -3.34
CA GLU A 128 3.55 20.25 -3.19
C GLU A 128 2.45 20.92 -4.02
N ALA A 129 2.20 20.42 -5.24
CA ALA A 129 1.08 20.91 -6.05
C ALA A 129 -0.27 20.65 -5.37
N ILE A 130 -0.47 19.44 -4.82
CA ILE A 130 -1.69 19.11 -4.05
C ILE A 130 -1.79 19.99 -2.80
N GLU A 131 -0.71 20.18 -2.05
CA GLU A 131 -0.68 21.05 -0.86
C GLU A 131 -1.03 22.50 -1.17
N SER A 132 -0.57 23.01 -2.34
CA SER A 132 -0.94 24.34 -2.83
C SER A 132 -2.43 24.45 -3.12
N GLU A 133 -3.04 23.44 -3.78
CA GLU A 133 -4.48 23.42 -4.01
C GLU A 133 -5.27 23.29 -2.70
N ILE A 134 -4.79 22.53 -1.72
CA ILE A 134 -5.38 22.42 -0.38
C ILE A 134 -5.39 23.79 0.31
N SER A 135 -4.26 24.51 0.27
CA SER A 135 -4.14 25.85 0.84
C SER A 135 -5.17 26.82 0.24
N ARG A 136 -5.36 26.78 -1.09
CA ARG A 136 -6.39 27.59 -1.76
C ARG A 136 -7.81 27.26 -1.32
N VAL A 137 -8.10 26.00 -1.01
CA VAL A 137 -9.41 25.61 -0.46
C VAL A 137 -9.60 26.21 0.93
N ILE A 138 -8.56 26.15 1.79
CA ILE A 138 -8.58 26.73 3.14
C ILE A 138 -8.76 28.25 3.11
N GLU A 139 -8.16 28.94 2.14
CA GLU A 139 -8.23 30.40 1.96
C GLU A 139 -9.59 30.92 1.43
N GLY A 140 -10.59 30.04 1.28
CA GLY A 140 -11.95 30.41 0.88
C GLY A 140 -12.47 29.69 -0.36
N GLY A 141 -11.77 28.66 -0.83
CA GLY A 141 -12.25 27.80 -1.91
C GLY A 141 -13.49 26.99 -1.51
N LYS A 142 -14.23 26.53 -2.52
CA LYS A 142 -15.44 25.73 -2.34
C LYS A 142 -15.14 24.24 -2.44
N VAL A 143 -15.81 23.44 -1.62
CA VAL A 143 -15.85 21.97 -1.74
C VAL A 143 -17.11 21.58 -2.51
N TYR A 144 -16.93 20.90 -3.64
CA TYR A 144 -18.03 20.34 -4.43
C TYR A 144 -18.30 18.91 -4.02
N ARG A 145 -19.57 18.51 -3.95
CA ARG A 145 -19.99 17.16 -3.56
C ARG A 145 -21.14 16.69 -4.45
N LEU A 146 -21.17 15.40 -4.75
CA LEU A 146 -22.28 14.73 -5.41
C LEU A 146 -22.70 13.51 -4.59
N ASN A 147 -24.00 13.24 -4.51
CA ASN A 147 -24.51 12.05 -3.81
C ASN A 147 -24.05 10.77 -4.55
N LEU A 148 -23.72 9.70 -3.81
CA LEU A 148 -23.25 8.45 -4.41
C LEU A 148 -24.32 7.78 -5.29
N GLN A 149 -25.60 7.84 -4.91
CA GLN A 149 -26.71 7.28 -5.71
C GLN A 149 -26.90 8.05 -7.01
N GLU A 150 -26.86 9.39 -6.96
CA GLU A 150 -26.90 10.24 -8.15
C GLU A 150 -25.70 9.96 -9.07
N ALA A 151 -24.50 9.80 -8.50
CA ALA A 151 -23.30 9.48 -9.26
C ALA A 151 -23.36 8.10 -9.94
N GLN A 152 -23.99 7.10 -9.31
CA GLN A 152 -24.24 5.80 -9.93
C GLN A 152 -25.17 5.92 -11.13
N GLN A 153 -26.25 6.69 -11.01
CA GLN A 153 -27.18 6.94 -12.12
C GLN A 153 -26.51 7.67 -13.30
N LEU A 154 -25.50 8.50 -13.02
CA LEU A 154 -24.70 9.21 -14.01
C LEU A 154 -23.50 8.39 -14.56
N ASP A 155 -23.36 7.12 -14.20
CA ASP A 155 -22.20 6.24 -14.55
C ASP A 155 -20.84 6.79 -14.10
N LEU A 156 -20.82 7.67 -13.09
CA LEU A 156 -19.61 8.28 -12.53
C LEU A 156 -19.01 7.48 -11.38
N LEU A 157 -19.79 6.64 -10.70
CA LEU A 157 -19.32 5.77 -9.62
C LEU A 157 -19.39 4.30 -10.04
N LYS A 158 -18.27 3.59 -9.95
CA LYS A 158 -18.17 2.15 -10.22
C LYS A 158 -17.45 1.43 -9.07
N ASP A 159 -17.76 0.17 -8.87
CA ASP A 159 -17.01 -0.68 -7.96
C ASP A 159 -15.64 -1.05 -8.57
N ALA A 160 -14.60 -1.08 -7.73
CA ALA A 160 -13.25 -1.48 -8.11
C ALA A 160 -13.04 -2.98 -7.87
N GLU A 161 -13.44 -3.84 -8.80
CA GLU A 161 -13.28 -5.30 -8.70
C GLU A 161 -11.88 -5.76 -9.17
N ILE A 162 -10.87 -5.66 -8.30
CA ILE A 162 -9.45 -5.82 -8.69
C ILE A 162 -8.74 -7.01 -8.03
N ASP A 163 -9.34 -7.65 -7.03
CA ASP A 163 -8.74 -8.78 -6.29
C ASP A 163 -8.22 -9.90 -7.19
N GLN A 164 -9.08 -10.47 -8.04
CA GLN A 164 -8.69 -11.59 -8.90
C GLN A 164 -7.68 -11.18 -9.99
N PRO A 165 -7.86 -10.02 -10.68
CA PRO A 165 -6.82 -9.48 -11.54
C PRO A 165 -5.45 -9.32 -10.85
N TYR A 166 -5.42 -8.85 -9.60
CA TYR A 166 -4.19 -8.71 -8.82
C TYR A 166 -3.58 -10.08 -8.49
N ILE A 167 -4.35 -11.03 -7.96
CA ILE A 167 -3.89 -12.39 -7.65
C ILE A 167 -3.31 -13.06 -8.90
N ASN A 168 -4.00 -12.97 -10.03
CA ASN A 168 -3.54 -13.51 -11.30
C ASN A 168 -2.24 -12.84 -11.78
N HIS A 169 -2.06 -11.55 -11.50
CA HIS A 169 -0.80 -10.86 -11.77
C HIS A 169 0.33 -11.40 -10.88
N ILE A 170 0.08 -11.61 -9.59
CA ILE A 170 1.05 -12.20 -8.65
C ILE A 170 1.49 -13.60 -9.13
N TYR A 171 0.56 -14.42 -9.60
CA TYR A 171 0.89 -15.76 -10.12
C TYR A 171 1.72 -15.73 -11.41
N LYS A 172 1.73 -14.63 -12.17
CA LYS A 172 2.60 -14.46 -13.33
C LYS A 172 4.03 -14.05 -12.97
N ILE A 173 4.24 -13.42 -11.81
CA ILE A 173 5.55 -12.92 -11.37
C ILE A 173 6.32 -13.91 -10.50
N ILE A 174 5.68 -14.97 -10.00
CA ILE A 174 6.31 -16.06 -9.24
C ILE A 174 6.31 -17.37 -10.04
N ASN A 175 7.11 -18.34 -9.62
CA ASN A 175 7.02 -19.70 -10.16
C ASN A 175 6.06 -20.52 -9.29
N THR A 176 4.82 -20.70 -9.75
CA THR A 176 3.76 -21.41 -9.03
C THR A 176 4.00 -22.92 -8.95
N GLU A 177 4.78 -23.50 -9.86
CA GLU A 177 5.04 -24.95 -9.87
C GLU A 177 5.88 -25.39 -8.68
N LEU A 178 6.76 -24.52 -8.16
CA LEU A 178 7.58 -24.82 -6.97
C LEU A 178 6.74 -25.09 -5.72
N PHE A 179 5.52 -24.54 -5.64
CA PHE A 179 4.62 -24.77 -4.51
C PHE A 179 4.00 -26.17 -4.54
N LYS A 180 3.99 -26.84 -5.71
CA LYS A 180 3.52 -28.22 -5.85
C LYS A 180 4.58 -29.24 -5.46
N GLU A 181 5.86 -28.88 -5.53
CA GLU A 181 6.99 -29.76 -5.20
C GLU A 181 7.08 -30.03 -3.69
N ARG A 182 6.68 -29.06 -2.86
CA ARG A 182 6.67 -29.18 -1.41
C ARG A 182 5.47 -28.47 -0.81
N LYS A 183 4.67 -29.21 -0.04
CA LYS A 183 3.59 -28.64 0.76
C LYS A 183 4.16 -27.87 1.96
N LEU A 184 4.36 -26.56 1.79
CA LEU A 184 4.84 -25.67 2.86
C LEU A 184 3.75 -25.45 3.91
N LYS A 185 4.13 -25.47 5.19
CA LYS A 185 3.28 -25.01 6.30
C LYS A 185 3.61 -23.57 6.62
N VAL A 186 2.62 -22.67 6.52
CA VAL A 186 2.83 -21.22 6.70
C VAL A 186 1.84 -20.66 7.71
N VAL A 187 2.34 -19.84 8.63
CA VAL A 187 1.46 -19.00 9.47
C VAL A 187 1.35 -17.61 8.85
N VAL A 188 0.14 -17.11 8.62
CA VAL A 188 -0.11 -15.76 8.10
C VAL A 188 -0.80 -14.90 9.15
N ASN A 189 -0.25 -13.71 9.39
CA ASN A 189 -0.76 -12.71 10.32
C ASN A 189 -0.95 -11.36 9.59
N PRO A 190 -2.14 -11.05 9.05
CA PRO A 190 -2.38 -9.75 8.44
C PRO A 190 -2.51 -8.61 9.47
N MET A 191 -2.30 -8.90 10.77
CA MET A 191 -2.35 -7.94 11.88
C MET A 191 -3.63 -7.11 11.88
N PHE A 192 -4.78 -7.73 11.62
CA PHE A 192 -6.10 -7.10 11.47
C PHE A 192 -6.20 -6.06 10.32
N GLY A 193 -5.14 -5.90 9.53
CA GLY A 193 -4.99 -4.91 8.46
C GLY A 193 -5.69 -5.29 7.16
N ALA A 194 -5.44 -4.50 6.12
CA ALA A 194 -6.09 -4.64 4.81
C ALA A 194 -5.66 -5.91 4.04
N GLY A 195 -4.59 -6.59 4.48
CA GLY A 195 -4.10 -7.83 3.86
C GLY A 195 -4.95 -9.08 4.10
N ILE A 196 -6.01 -8.98 4.91
CA ILE A 196 -6.97 -10.08 5.18
C ILE A 196 -7.54 -10.63 3.86
N GLY A 197 -7.46 -11.95 3.68
CA GLY A 197 -8.00 -12.65 2.52
C GLY A 197 -7.18 -12.51 1.23
N TYR A 198 -5.96 -11.97 1.31
CA TYR A 198 -5.02 -11.90 0.19
C TYR A 198 -3.93 -12.97 0.29
N LEU A 199 -2.95 -12.78 1.19
CA LEU A 199 -1.77 -13.65 1.23
C LEU A 199 -2.09 -15.09 1.64
N ASP A 200 -2.99 -15.24 2.62
CA ASP A 200 -3.50 -16.53 3.08
C ASP A 200 -4.26 -17.29 2.00
N LYS A 201 -5.15 -16.58 1.28
CA LYS A 201 -5.89 -17.15 0.15
C LYS A 201 -4.95 -17.57 -0.97
N MET A 202 -4.02 -16.68 -1.37
CA MET A 202 -3.07 -16.98 -2.45
C MET A 202 -2.18 -18.19 -2.14
N LEU A 203 -1.67 -18.31 -0.91
CA LEU A 203 -0.84 -19.44 -0.51
C LEU A 203 -1.65 -20.74 -0.42
N THR A 204 -2.90 -20.67 0.05
CA THR A 204 -3.80 -21.84 0.10
C THR A 204 -4.09 -22.34 -1.31
N GLU A 205 -4.41 -21.45 -2.25
CA GLU A 205 -4.64 -21.78 -3.68
C GLU A 205 -3.40 -22.38 -4.36
N LEU A 206 -2.19 -21.99 -3.93
CA LEU A 206 -0.93 -22.56 -4.41
C LEU A 206 -0.60 -23.93 -3.78
N GLY A 207 -1.39 -24.41 -2.81
CA GLY A 207 -1.24 -25.73 -2.19
C GLY A 207 -0.50 -25.74 -0.85
N CYS A 208 -0.18 -24.58 -0.27
CA CYS A 208 0.36 -24.49 1.09
C CYS A 208 -0.68 -24.90 2.14
N GLU A 209 -0.20 -25.43 3.25
CA GLU A 209 -0.99 -25.56 4.48
C GLU A 209 -0.90 -24.26 5.27
N VAL A 210 -1.99 -23.49 5.31
CA VAL A 210 -1.99 -22.14 5.87
C VAL A 210 -2.77 -22.09 7.18
N LYS A 211 -2.12 -21.58 8.24
CA LYS A 211 -2.78 -21.18 9.49
C LYS A 211 -2.81 -19.66 9.57
N THR A 212 -4.00 -19.08 9.66
CA THR A 212 -4.17 -17.64 9.83
C THR A 212 -4.44 -17.27 11.28
N ILE A 213 -3.87 -16.15 11.73
CA ILE A 213 -4.15 -15.51 13.02
C ILE A 213 -4.50 -14.04 12.78
N ASN A 214 -5.25 -13.40 13.68
CA ASN A 214 -5.65 -11.99 13.57
C ASN A 214 -6.28 -11.61 12.21
N ASN A 215 -7.03 -12.53 11.61
CA ASN A 215 -7.57 -12.44 10.24
C ASN A 215 -9.03 -11.95 10.21
N TYR A 216 -9.36 -10.97 11.05
CA TYR A 216 -10.67 -10.33 11.09
C TYR A 216 -10.52 -8.83 11.30
N ARG A 217 -11.55 -8.06 10.94
CA ARG A 217 -11.51 -6.61 11.11
C ARG A 217 -11.55 -6.24 12.59
N ASP A 218 -10.47 -5.66 13.07
CA ASP A 218 -10.38 -4.96 14.35
C ASP A 218 -9.75 -3.58 14.12
N PRO A 219 -10.53 -2.48 14.21
CA PRO A 219 -10.02 -1.12 14.04
C PRO A 219 -8.98 -0.70 15.07
N LEU A 220 -8.88 -1.42 16.20
CA LEU A 220 -7.89 -1.20 17.25
C LEU A 220 -6.63 -2.05 17.06
N PHE A 221 -6.59 -2.91 16.03
CA PHE A 221 -5.47 -3.79 15.72
C PHE A 221 -5.03 -4.64 16.93
N GLY A 222 -5.99 -5.20 17.68
CA GLY A 222 -5.72 -5.95 18.90
C GLY A 222 -5.17 -5.11 20.06
N GLY A 223 -5.29 -3.79 19.99
CA GLY A 223 -4.76 -2.85 20.97
C GLY A 223 -3.26 -2.53 20.78
N SER A 224 -2.67 -2.88 19.64
CA SER A 224 -1.24 -2.68 19.35
C SER A 224 -1.02 -1.89 18.05
N LEU A 225 0.25 -1.68 17.69
CA LEU A 225 0.65 -1.14 16.39
C LEU A 225 0.52 -2.23 15.31
N PRO A 226 -0.10 -1.92 14.16
CA PRO A 226 -0.11 -2.83 13.02
C PRO A 226 1.20 -2.71 12.25
N GLU A 227 2.33 -2.97 12.91
CA GLU A 227 3.67 -2.89 12.33
C GLU A 227 4.42 -4.22 12.52
N PRO A 228 4.93 -4.87 11.46
CA PRO A 228 5.52 -6.19 11.57
C PRO A 228 7.00 -6.14 12.02
N THR A 229 7.27 -5.53 13.18
CA THR A 229 8.61 -5.52 13.78
C THR A 229 8.87 -6.76 14.63
N ASN A 230 10.14 -6.99 14.96
CA ASN A 230 10.55 -8.09 15.84
C ASN A 230 9.77 -8.14 17.17
N GLU A 231 9.47 -6.98 17.75
CA GLU A 231 8.78 -6.82 19.04
C GLU A 231 7.28 -7.11 18.92
N MET A 232 6.68 -6.68 17.81
CA MET A 232 5.23 -6.81 17.57
C MET A 232 4.81 -8.20 17.11
N LEU A 233 5.73 -9.02 16.59
CA LEU A 233 5.44 -10.35 16.05
C LEU A 233 5.51 -11.50 17.06
N THR A 234 5.35 -11.21 18.36
CA THR A 234 5.47 -12.21 19.43
C THR A 234 4.44 -13.35 19.30
N ASP A 235 3.21 -13.04 18.88
CA ASP A 235 2.15 -14.02 18.64
C ASP A 235 2.44 -14.88 17.40
N LEU A 236 2.95 -14.28 16.32
CA LEU A 236 3.37 -14.98 15.11
C LEU A 236 4.51 -15.94 15.40
N LYS A 237 5.54 -15.50 16.13
CA LYS A 237 6.67 -16.37 16.54
C LYS A 237 6.19 -17.60 17.31
N ARG A 238 5.32 -17.40 18.29
CA ARG A 238 4.71 -18.49 19.05
C ARG A 238 3.88 -19.41 18.16
N ALA A 239 3.09 -18.83 17.26
CA ALA A 239 2.25 -19.59 16.35
C ALA A 239 3.06 -20.45 15.37
N VAL A 240 4.20 -19.94 14.86
CA VAL A 240 5.11 -20.68 13.98
C VAL A 240 5.68 -21.90 14.69
N VAL A 241 6.22 -21.72 15.90
CA VAL A 241 6.80 -22.83 16.69
C VAL A 241 5.71 -23.85 17.07
N ASN A 242 4.58 -23.40 17.60
CA ASN A 242 3.50 -24.29 18.05
C ASN A 242 2.82 -25.05 16.90
N TYR A 243 2.83 -24.49 15.70
CA TYR A 243 2.25 -25.11 14.51
C TYR A 243 3.28 -25.90 13.69
N GLU A 244 4.56 -25.89 14.12
CA GLU A 244 5.67 -26.48 13.37
C GLU A 244 5.70 -25.99 11.91
N ALA A 245 5.48 -24.68 11.73
CA ALA A 245 5.44 -24.07 10.42
C ALA A 245 6.84 -23.88 9.85
N ASP A 246 6.96 -23.94 8.52
CA ASP A 246 8.20 -23.66 7.80
C ASP A 246 8.59 -22.17 7.87
N LEU A 247 7.58 -21.29 7.93
CA LEU A 247 7.77 -19.85 8.11
C LEU A 247 6.48 -19.15 8.54
N GLY A 248 6.63 -17.96 9.11
CA GLY A 248 5.55 -17.03 9.43
C GLY A 248 5.67 -15.74 8.61
N LEU A 249 4.56 -15.24 8.10
CA LEU A 249 4.46 -13.99 7.35
C LEU A 249 3.48 -13.05 8.04
N ALA A 250 3.87 -11.80 8.22
CA ALA A 250 2.99 -10.74 8.69
C ALA A 250 2.88 -9.61 7.67
N LEU A 251 1.77 -8.88 7.71
CA LEU A 251 1.53 -7.67 6.93
C LEU A 251 1.16 -6.51 7.86
N ASP A 252 1.53 -5.29 7.50
CA ASP A 252 1.16 -4.09 8.26
C ASP A 252 -0.28 -3.62 7.94
N GLY A 253 -0.69 -2.49 8.52
CA GLY A 253 -2.08 -2.02 8.46
C GLY A 253 -2.66 -1.87 7.05
N ASP A 254 -1.90 -1.34 6.10
CA ASP A 254 -2.28 -1.24 4.68
C ASP A 254 -1.58 -2.25 3.76
N ALA A 255 -0.87 -3.21 4.36
CA ALA A 255 -0.22 -4.34 3.72
C ALA A 255 0.75 -3.96 2.58
N ASP A 256 1.47 -2.83 2.74
CA ASP A 256 2.61 -2.47 1.88
C ASP A 256 3.95 -2.94 2.46
N ARG A 257 3.98 -3.30 3.76
CA ARG A 257 5.12 -3.91 4.45
C ARG A 257 4.81 -5.33 4.85
N PHE A 258 5.87 -6.09 5.07
CA PHE A 258 5.78 -7.45 5.58
C PHE A 258 6.88 -7.73 6.62
N GLY A 259 6.61 -8.73 7.48
CA GLY A 259 7.59 -9.31 8.39
C GLY A 259 7.69 -10.82 8.19
N ILE A 260 8.87 -11.37 8.46
CA ILE A 260 9.17 -12.79 8.26
C ILE A 260 9.69 -13.38 9.56
N VAL A 261 9.17 -14.56 9.90
CA VAL A 261 9.64 -15.40 11.01
C VAL A 261 10.06 -16.75 10.44
N ASN A 262 11.26 -17.24 10.77
CA ASN A 262 11.73 -18.55 10.31
C ASN A 262 11.07 -19.71 11.10
N ASN A 263 11.35 -20.94 10.70
CA ASN A 263 10.79 -22.16 11.30
C ASN A 263 11.10 -22.38 12.78
N VAL A 264 12.08 -21.67 13.36
CA VAL A 264 12.42 -21.76 14.80
C VAL A 264 11.88 -20.56 15.60
N GLY A 265 11.05 -19.70 14.98
CA GLY A 265 10.42 -18.57 15.65
C GLY A 265 11.31 -17.32 15.75
N GLU A 266 12.37 -17.22 14.96
CA GLU A 266 13.25 -16.05 14.92
C GLU A 266 12.82 -15.07 13.83
N PHE A 267 12.89 -13.77 14.15
CA PHE A 267 12.62 -12.71 13.19
C PHE A 267 13.74 -12.59 12.16
N VAL A 268 13.37 -12.58 10.88
CA VAL A 268 14.31 -12.38 9.77
C VAL A 268 14.34 -10.89 9.43
N SER A 269 15.49 -10.25 9.67
CA SER A 269 15.61 -8.80 9.42
C SER A 269 15.39 -8.45 7.94
N PRO A 270 14.76 -7.30 7.62
CA PRO A 270 14.56 -6.86 6.24
C PRO A 270 15.88 -6.72 5.44
N ASN A 271 16.96 -6.27 6.09
CA ASN A 271 18.28 -6.18 5.47
C ASN A 271 18.85 -7.54 5.07
N TYR A 272 18.65 -8.57 5.91
CA TYR A 272 19.06 -9.93 5.58
C TYR A 272 18.20 -10.51 4.45
N PHE A 273 16.88 -10.32 4.53
CA PHE A 273 15.96 -10.77 3.49
C PHE A 273 16.25 -10.09 2.13
N ALA A 274 16.55 -8.80 2.10
CA ALA A 274 16.91 -8.08 0.87
C ALA A 274 18.12 -8.72 0.18
N CYS A 275 19.11 -9.21 0.94
CA CYS A 275 20.26 -9.92 0.38
C CYS A 275 19.87 -11.26 -0.24
N LEU A 276 18.99 -12.02 0.43
CA LEU A 276 18.44 -13.27 -0.10
C LEU A 276 17.63 -13.03 -1.38
N LEU A 277 16.80 -11.98 -1.39
CA LEU A 277 16.00 -11.59 -2.54
C LEU A 277 16.90 -11.21 -3.73
N LEU A 278 17.95 -10.41 -3.51
CA LEU A 278 18.90 -10.05 -4.57
C LEU A 278 19.56 -11.29 -5.16
N LEU A 279 20.07 -12.19 -4.32
CA LEU A 279 20.69 -13.44 -4.77
C LEU A 279 19.70 -14.32 -5.53
N HIS A 280 18.46 -14.43 -5.07
CA HIS A 280 17.42 -15.14 -5.79
C HIS A 280 17.19 -14.53 -7.17
N LEU A 281 16.98 -13.22 -7.25
CA LEU A 281 16.71 -12.52 -8.50
C LEU A 281 17.87 -12.66 -9.50
N ILE A 282 19.13 -12.55 -9.06
CA ILE A 282 20.31 -12.76 -9.91
C ILE A 282 20.34 -14.17 -10.51
N ASN A 283 19.97 -15.18 -9.72
CA ASN A 283 20.05 -16.58 -10.13
C ASN A 283 18.84 -17.06 -10.94
N THR A 284 17.65 -16.49 -10.73
CA THR A 284 16.39 -16.98 -11.32
C THR A 284 15.84 -16.09 -12.42
N ARG A 285 16.21 -14.81 -12.43
CA ARG A 285 15.82 -13.84 -13.47
C ARG A 285 17.09 -13.42 -14.15
N ASN A 286 17.19 -13.56 -15.48
CA ASN A 286 18.36 -13.15 -16.27
C ASN A 286 18.58 -11.63 -16.16
N PHE A 287 19.16 -11.21 -15.04
CA PHE A 287 18.95 -9.91 -14.41
C PHE A 287 19.69 -8.80 -15.17
N ARG A 288 18.98 -7.70 -15.41
CA ARG A 288 19.50 -6.51 -16.10
C ARG A 288 18.97 -5.27 -15.40
N GLY A 289 19.87 -4.43 -14.91
CA GLY A 289 19.54 -3.17 -14.22
C GLY A 289 20.46 -2.91 -13.03
N PRO A 290 20.41 -1.71 -12.44
CA PRO A 290 21.06 -1.46 -11.16
C PRO A 290 20.27 -2.08 -9.99
N VAL A 291 20.96 -2.35 -8.88
CA VAL A 291 20.30 -2.51 -7.57
C VAL A 291 20.04 -1.13 -7.01
N CYS A 292 18.78 -0.81 -6.69
CA CYS A 292 18.47 0.42 -5.97
C CYS A 292 18.39 0.12 -4.47
N ARG A 293 18.85 1.04 -3.63
CA ARG A 293 18.65 0.94 -2.18
C ARG A 293 18.71 2.31 -1.54
N SER A 294 18.13 2.43 -0.36
CA SER A 294 18.28 3.63 0.44
C SER A 294 19.62 3.65 1.21
N LEU A 295 20.01 4.82 1.69
CA LEU A 295 21.14 5.01 2.61
C LEU A 295 21.04 4.16 3.90
N ALA A 296 19.84 3.83 4.35
CA ALA A 296 19.61 3.05 5.58
C ALA A 296 19.70 1.52 5.35
N THR A 297 19.81 1.07 4.11
CA THR A 297 19.84 -0.35 3.74
C THR A 297 21.27 -0.88 3.80
N THR A 298 21.44 -2.16 4.14
CA THR A 298 22.76 -2.80 4.29
C THR A 298 23.67 -2.66 3.06
N HIS A 299 24.95 -2.32 3.30
CA HIS A 299 26.02 -2.33 2.28
C HIS A 299 26.39 -3.74 1.80
N LEU A 300 25.82 -4.80 2.40
CA LEU A 300 26.03 -6.15 1.89
C LEU A 300 25.41 -6.33 0.49
N LEU A 301 24.34 -5.59 0.17
CA LEU A 301 23.78 -5.53 -1.18
C LEU A 301 24.82 -5.03 -2.18
N ASP A 302 25.63 -4.03 -1.79
CA ASP A 302 26.66 -3.44 -2.65
C ASP A 302 27.72 -4.48 -3.02
N ARG A 303 28.14 -5.27 -2.03
CA ARG A 303 29.13 -6.34 -2.22
C ARG A 303 28.58 -7.46 -3.10
N ILE A 304 27.32 -7.84 -2.92
CA ILE A 304 26.65 -8.85 -3.76
C ILE A 304 26.54 -8.33 -5.20
N ALA A 305 26.09 -7.10 -5.40
CA ALA A 305 25.96 -6.49 -6.70
C ALA A 305 27.33 -6.39 -7.42
N GLN A 306 28.36 -5.88 -6.74
CA GLN A 306 29.71 -5.75 -7.28
C GLN A 306 30.28 -7.10 -7.72
N ARG A 307 30.12 -8.16 -6.91
CA ARG A 307 30.59 -9.51 -7.24
C ARG A 307 29.93 -10.08 -8.50
N ASN A 308 28.72 -9.63 -8.82
CA ASN A 308 27.96 -10.05 -10.00
C ASN A 308 28.02 -9.03 -11.15
N GLY A 309 28.90 -8.02 -11.08
CA GLY A 309 29.05 -7.00 -12.12
C GLY A 309 27.85 -6.05 -12.26
N ILE A 310 27.03 -5.93 -11.22
CA ILE A 310 25.81 -5.12 -11.19
C ILE A 310 26.10 -3.76 -10.55
N LYS A 311 25.59 -2.69 -11.15
CA LYS A 311 25.68 -1.32 -10.60
C LYS A 311 24.74 -1.16 -9.41
N VAL A 312 25.09 -0.27 -8.48
CA VAL A 312 24.24 0.11 -7.35
C VAL A 312 23.89 1.58 -7.48
N ILE A 313 22.63 1.90 -7.18
CA ILE A 313 22.14 3.27 -7.01
C ILE A 313 21.70 3.43 -5.56
N GLU A 314 22.44 4.26 -4.83
CA GLU A 314 22.06 4.67 -3.48
C GLU A 314 21.14 5.89 -3.57
N THR A 315 20.04 5.87 -2.82
CA THR A 315 19.07 6.96 -2.72
C THR A 315 18.96 7.47 -1.28
N PRO A 316 18.39 8.68 -1.07
CA PRO A 316 17.97 9.10 0.27
C PRO A 316 16.93 8.13 0.87
N VAL A 317 16.68 8.26 2.18
CA VAL A 317 15.67 7.48 2.88
C VAL A 317 14.27 7.86 2.41
N GLY A 318 13.43 6.84 2.18
CA GLY A 318 12.04 6.97 1.75
C GLY A 318 11.77 6.26 0.42
N PHE A 319 10.71 5.46 0.37
CA PHE A 319 10.38 4.61 -0.79
C PHE A 319 10.16 5.42 -2.08
N LYS A 320 9.82 6.71 -2.00
CA LYS A 320 9.69 7.57 -3.18
C LYS A 320 10.94 7.65 -4.05
N TYR A 321 12.12 7.72 -3.44
CA TYR A 321 13.37 7.81 -4.18
C TYR A 321 13.78 6.47 -4.77
N VAL A 322 13.55 5.37 -4.02
CA VAL A 322 13.77 4.01 -4.54
C VAL A 322 12.81 3.73 -5.69
N GLY A 323 11.51 4.02 -5.52
CA GLY A 323 10.49 3.84 -6.54
C GLY A 323 10.74 4.65 -7.82
N GLU A 324 11.22 5.88 -7.70
CA GLU A 324 11.68 6.68 -8.85
C GLU A 324 12.86 6.02 -9.56
N ALA A 325 13.88 5.59 -8.81
CA ALA A 325 15.05 4.92 -9.38
C ALA A 325 14.67 3.60 -10.08
N LEU A 326 13.78 2.79 -9.48
CA LEU A 326 13.23 1.58 -10.09
C LEU A 326 12.55 1.90 -11.43
N ARG A 327 11.68 2.91 -11.45
CA ARG A 327 10.92 3.30 -12.64
C ARG A 327 11.80 3.86 -13.76
N GLU A 328 12.75 4.73 -13.44
CA GLU A 328 13.53 5.47 -14.44
C GLU A 328 14.79 4.74 -14.89
N LYS A 329 15.38 3.93 -14.02
CA LYS A 329 16.64 3.24 -14.29
C LYS A 329 16.44 1.75 -14.58
N GLY A 330 15.21 1.26 -14.49
CA GLY A 330 14.90 -0.16 -14.65
C GLY A 330 15.59 -1.03 -13.59
N GLY A 331 15.78 -0.48 -12.39
CA GLY A 331 16.43 -1.19 -11.29
C GLY A 331 15.54 -2.27 -10.67
N LEU A 332 16.12 -3.11 -9.82
CA LEU A 332 15.39 -3.93 -8.84
C LEU A 332 15.92 -3.66 -7.43
N LEU A 333 15.08 -3.98 -6.44
CA LEU A 333 15.23 -3.66 -5.01
C LEU A 333 15.14 -2.17 -4.68
#